data_AF-A0A3A4ZYF8-F1
#
_entry.id   AF-A0A3A4ZYF8-F1
#
_cell.length_a   1.000
_cell.length_b   1.000
_cell.length_c   1.000
_cell.angle_alpha   90.00
_cell.angle_beta   90.00
_cell.angle_gamma   90.00
#
_symmetry.space_group_name_H-M   'P 1'
#
loop_
_entity.id
_entity.type
_entity.pdbx_description
1 polymer ?
#
loop_
_entity_poly.entity_id
_entity_poly.type
_entity_poly.pdbx_seq_one_letter_code
_entity_poly.pdbx_strand_id
1 'polypeptide(L)'
;MSRLPRELETLARMLAYMLGRRPDEFGLVLEAGGWVQIKLLLQALHEEPGYTRARREDLERLAGLTSPPAIEITGERVRSLNPPAPELRREPEGPLPSSLYLAISPKIHNQVWEQGLKPPPGRDLILTRTPEIARRLGKRRANDPVTVTVAAQAAGRKGLDFQAYGEELFLTAAPVPREFLTLPGPPKEMPVSKAAAKPKTPPTPGTFVLDLPQMLSGKPEKGKRRDEAEWKKGARALRKKRGKKGE
;
A
#
# COMPACT_ATOMS: atom_id res chain seq x y z
N MET A 1 -22.90 11.59 33.79
CA MET A 1 -21.82 10.88 33.06
C MET A 1 -22.37 10.49 31.71
N SER A 2 -21.95 11.18 30.65
CA SER A 2 -22.40 10.93 29.29
C SER A 2 -22.03 9.49 28.91
N ARG A 3 -23.01 8.60 28.76
CA ARG A 3 -22.73 7.24 28.25
C ARG A 3 -22.29 7.40 26.79
N LEU A 4 -21.03 7.11 26.53
CA LEU A 4 -20.54 7.00 25.16
C LEU A 4 -21.33 5.88 24.45
N PRO A 5 -21.63 6.03 23.14
CA PRO A 5 -22.04 4.91 22.31
C PRO A 5 -21.07 3.75 22.50
N ARG A 6 -21.58 2.52 22.57
CA ARG A 6 -20.77 1.32 22.83
C ARG A 6 -19.58 1.19 21.88
N GLU A 7 -19.74 1.60 20.62
CA GLU A 7 -18.67 1.62 19.62
C GLU A 7 -17.52 2.58 20.02
N LEU A 8 -17.84 3.79 20.46
CA LEU A 8 -16.84 4.77 20.91
C LEU A 8 -16.15 4.34 22.20
N GLU A 9 -16.85 3.66 23.11
CA GLU A 9 -16.24 3.10 24.32
C GLU A 9 -15.23 1.99 23.97
N THR A 10 -15.58 1.09 23.05
CA THR A 10 -14.64 0.06 22.57
C THR A 10 -13.46 0.66 21.83
N LEU A 11 -13.65 1.75 21.09
CA LEU A 11 -12.58 2.49 20.43
C LEU A 11 -11.66 3.17 21.45
N ALA A 12 -12.21 3.82 22.48
CA ALA A 12 -11.44 4.46 23.53
C ALA A 12 -10.50 3.48 24.23
N ARG A 13 -11.02 2.30 24.57
CA ARG A 13 -10.22 1.23 25.18
C ARG A 13 -9.11 0.74 24.26
N MET A 14 -9.39 0.60 22.97
CA MET A 14 -8.39 0.19 21.99
C MET A 14 -7.30 1.24 21.81
N LEU A 15 -7.68 2.52 21.72
CA LEU A 15 -6.73 3.64 21.63
C LEU A 15 -5.85 3.75 22.88
N ALA A 16 -6.43 3.57 24.06
CA ALA A 16 -5.69 3.56 25.31
C ALA A 16 -4.64 2.43 25.34
N TYR A 17 -4.93 1.27 24.75
CA TYR A 17 -3.97 0.19 24.60
C TYR A 17 -2.91 0.51 23.53
N MET A 18 -3.33 0.87 22.33
CA MET A 18 -2.45 1.13 21.19
C MET A 18 -1.49 2.31 21.44
N LEU A 19 -1.96 3.40 22.03
CA LEU A 19 -1.13 4.61 22.22
C LEU A 19 -0.53 4.71 23.62
N GLY A 20 -1.20 4.16 24.63
CA GLY A 20 -0.85 4.35 26.03
C GLY A 20 -0.20 3.12 26.69
N ARG A 21 -0.09 1.98 25.99
CA ARG A 21 0.58 0.78 26.53
C ARG A 21 1.56 0.12 25.55
N ARG A 22 1.07 -0.31 24.39
CA ARG A 22 1.84 -1.15 23.44
C ARG A 22 1.76 -0.65 21.99
N PRO A 23 2.20 0.58 21.68
CA PRO A 23 2.27 1.06 20.29
C PRO A 23 3.21 0.25 19.40
N ASP A 24 4.19 -0.43 19.98
CA ASP A 24 5.15 -1.28 19.28
C ASP A 24 4.49 -2.49 18.59
N GLU A 25 3.50 -3.13 19.22
CA GLU A 25 2.72 -4.24 18.64
C GLU A 25 2.01 -3.84 17.34
N PHE A 26 1.64 -2.56 17.24
CA PHE A 26 0.93 -2.02 16.08
C PHE A 26 1.87 -1.35 15.08
N GLY A 27 3.19 -1.42 15.26
CA GLY A 27 4.14 -0.73 14.37
C GLY A 27 4.03 0.79 14.43
N LEU A 28 3.52 1.34 15.53
CA LEU A 28 3.39 2.78 15.75
C LEU A 28 4.61 3.26 16.52
N VAL A 29 5.36 4.18 15.92
CA VAL A 29 6.48 4.84 16.59
C VAL A 29 6.01 6.23 17.00
N LEU A 30 5.92 6.44 18.32
CA LEU A 30 5.54 7.73 18.88
C LEU A 30 6.70 8.74 18.77
N GLU A 31 6.36 9.96 18.39
CA GLU A 31 7.24 11.13 18.43
C GLU A 31 7.36 11.67 19.88
N ALA A 32 8.23 12.65 20.07
CA ALA A 32 8.38 13.35 21.35
C ALA A 32 7.03 13.83 21.88
N GLY A 33 6.74 13.56 23.15
CA GLY A 33 5.45 13.92 23.78
C GLY A 33 4.29 13.00 23.41
N GLY A 34 4.55 11.84 22.80
CA GLY A 34 3.55 10.78 22.57
C GLY A 34 2.72 10.95 21.30
N TRP A 35 3.15 11.82 20.39
CA TRP A 35 2.40 12.13 19.17
C TRP A 35 2.58 11.06 18.10
N VAL A 36 1.51 10.77 17.36
CA VAL A 36 1.54 9.96 16.14
C VAL A 36 0.66 10.57 15.07
N GLN A 37 0.96 10.31 13.80
CA GLN A 37 0.10 10.73 12.70
C GLN A 37 -1.22 9.96 12.70
N ILE A 38 -2.34 10.68 12.58
CA ILE A 38 -3.69 10.09 12.53
C ILE A 38 -3.79 9.07 11.39
N LYS A 39 -3.16 9.35 10.24
CA LYS A 39 -3.13 8.43 9.10
C LYS A 39 -2.52 7.06 9.46
N LEU A 40 -1.41 7.06 10.21
CA LEU A 40 -0.74 5.82 10.63
C LEU A 40 -1.57 5.07 11.68
N LEU A 41 -2.18 5.81 12.63
CA LEU A 41 -3.07 5.23 13.63
C LEU A 41 -4.29 4.58 12.98
N LEU A 42 -4.97 5.26 12.04
CA LEU A 42 -6.12 4.71 11.34
C LEU A 42 -5.75 3.47 10.52
N GLN A 43 -4.60 3.47 9.85
CA GLN A 43 -4.09 2.28 9.16
C GLN A 43 -3.88 1.11 10.11
N ALA A 44 -3.32 1.35 11.30
CA ALA A 44 -3.14 0.33 12.32
C ALA A 44 -4.48 -0.17 12.89
N LEU A 45 -5.44 0.73 13.13
CA LEU A 45 -6.79 0.38 13.57
C LEU A 45 -7.53 -0.47 12.54
N HIS A 46 -7.39 -0.18 11.25
CA HIS A 46 -8.12 -0.91 10.20
C HIS A 46 -7.71 -2.38 10.07
N GLU A 47 -6.52 -2.74 10.55
CA GLU A 47 -6.07 -4.14 10.65
C GLU A 47 -6.75 -4.90 11.79
N GLU A 48 -7.24 -4.19 12.80
CA GLU A 48 -7.77 -4.79 14.00
C GLU A 48 -9.24 -5.16 13.81
N PRO A 49 -9.65 -6.37 14.25
CA PRO A 49 -11.00 -6.85 14.04
C PRO A 49 -12.00 -5.93 14.75
N GLY A 50 -13.01 -5.48 14.00
CA GLY A 50 -14.06 -4.59 14.52
C GLY A 50 -13.77 -3.09 14.34
N TYR A 51 -12.56 -2.70 13.92
CA TYR A 51 -12.16 -1.29 13.80
C TYR A 51 -11.94 -0.82 12.36
N THR A 52 -12.22 -1.65 11.34
CA THR A 52 -12.08 -1.32 9.91
C THR A 52 -12.89 -0.10 9.46
N ARG A 53 -13.94 0.29 10.20
CA ARG A 53 -14.79 1.45 9.92
C ARG A 53 -14.40 2.71 10.70
N ALA A 54 -13.38 2.65 11.55
CA ALA A 54 -12.95 3.78 12.34
C ALA A 54 -12.47 4.92 11.44
N ARG A 55 -12.93 6.14 11.70
CA ARG A 55 -12.53 7.34 10.97
C ARG A 55 -12.03 8.43 11.90
N ARG A 56 -11.49 9.48 11.29
CA ARG A 56 -11.02 10.67 12.01
C ARG A 56 -12.13 11.30 12.85
N GLU A 57 -13.36 11.34 12.34
CA GLU A 57 -14.50 11.93 13.05
C GLU A 57 -14.82 11.18 14.34
N ASP A 58 -14.57 9.86 14.37
CA ASP A 58 -14.77 9.06 15.58
C ASP A 58 -13.72 9.42 16.66
N LEU A 59 -12.48 9.71 16.24
CA LEU A 59 -11.44 10.22 17.14
C LEU A 59 -11.79 11.61 17.68
N GLU A 60 -12.26 12.52 16.82
CA GLU A 60 -12.67 13.87 17.22
C GLU A 60 -13.85 13.86 18.19
N ARG A 61 -14.85 13.00 17.95
CA ARG A 61 -15.94 12.75 18.89
C ARG A 61 -15.42 12.25 20.24
N LEU A 62 -14.46 11.33 20.24
CA LEU A 62 -13.89 10.77 21.45
C LEU A 62 -13.13 11.82 22.28
N ALA A 63 -12.38 12.70 21.60
CA ALA A 63 -11.70 13.83 22.22
C ALA A 63 -12.69 14.84 22.85
N GLY A 64 -13.81 15.11 22.19
CA GLY A 64 -14.81 16.08 22.67
C GLY A 64 -15.83 15.55 23.70
N LEU A 65 -16.15 14.25 23.66
CA LEU A 65 -17.18 13.66 24.52
C LEU A 65 -16.65 13.10 25.85
N THR A 66 -15.33 12.89 25.95
CA THR A 66 -14.71 12.32 27.16
C THR A 66 -14.22 13.44 28.08
N SER A 67 -14.59 13.39 29.36
CA SER A 67 -14.14 14.34 30.38
C SER A 67 -13.68 13.58 31.62
N PRO A 68 -12.37 13.62 31.98
CA PRO A 68 -11.28 14.26 31.25
C PRO A 68 -11.03 13.62 29.86
N PRO A 69 -10.47 14.37 28.88
CA PRO A 69 -10.23 13.85 27.54
C PRO A 69 -9.25 12.68 27.55
N ALA A 70 -9.59 11.58 26.86
CA ALA A 70 -8.73 10.40 26.78
C ALA A 70 -7.60 10.55 25.74
N ILE A 71 -7.86 11.33 24.70
CA ILE A 71 -6.93 11.62 23.60
C ILE A 71 -6.92 13.10 23.29
N GLU A 72 -5.81 13.57 22.72
CA GLU A 72 -5.66 14.92 22.21
C GLU A 72 -5.34 14.87 20.73
N ILE A 73 -5.99 15.73 19.95
CA ILE A 73 -5.81 15.83 18.50
C ILE A 73 -5.38 17.25 18.17
N THR A 74 -4.24 17.37 17.49
CA THR A 74 -3.69 18.65 17.04
C THR A 74 -3.28 18.54 15.57
N GLY A 75 -4.08 19.16 14.69
CA GLY A 75 -3.88 19.11 13.24
C GLY A 75 -4.06 17.69 12.69
N GLU A 76 -2.96 17.08 12.24
CA GLU A 76 -2.91 15.69 11.74
C GLU A 76 -2.28 14.70 12.73
N ARG A 77 -2.03 15.15 13.96
CA ARG A 77 -1.40 14.34 15.02
C ARG A 77 -2.37 14.06 16.15
N VAL A 78 -2.19 12.91 16.78
CA VAL A 78 -2.97 12.45 17.94
C VAL A 78 -2.03 11.87 18.99
N ARG A 79 -2.34 12.06 20.26
CA ARG A 79 -1.66 11.43 21.40
C ARG A 79 -2.66 10.93 22.42
N SER A 80 -2.26 9.96 23.23
CA SER A 80 -3.05 9.54 24.39
C SER A 80 -2.71 10.41 25.61
N LEU A 81 -3.76 10.85 26.31
CA LEU A 81 -3.64 11.55 27.59
C LEU A 81 -3.89 10.60 28.76
N ASN A 82 -4.77 9.61 28.57
CA ASN A 82 -5.11 8.65 29.61
C ASN A 82 -5.29 7.23 29.04
N PRO A 83 -4.35 6.29 29.31
CA PRO A 83 -3.08 6.52 30.00
C PRO A 83 -2.10 7.35 29.13
N PRO A 84 -1.14 8.08 29.74
CA PRO A 84 -0.15 8.83 28.98
C PRO A 84 0.68 7.87 28.11
N ALA A 85 1.18 8.39 26.99
CA ALA A 85 2.05 7.64 26.09
C ALA A 85 3.29 7.09 26.82
N PRO A 86 3.63 5.80 26.65
CA PRO A 86 4.80 5.21 27.28
C PRO A 86 6.08 5.68 26.58
N GLU A 87 7.15 5.84 27.36
CA GLU A 87 8.49 6.01 26.81
C GLU A 87 9.08 4.65 26.47
N LEU A 88 9.12 4.33 25.17
CA LEU A 88 9.55 3.02 24.68
C LEU A 88 10.89 3.01 23.98
N ARG A 89 11.40 4.19 23.59
CA ARG A 89 12.74 4.32 23.00
C ARG A 89 13.75 4.07 24.11
N ARG A 90 14.53 3.00 23.96
CA ARG A 90 15.58 2.63 24.92
C ARG A 90 16.80 2.09 24.19
N GLU A 91 17.93 2.12 24.86
CA GLU A 91 19.09 1.36 24.41
C GLU A 91 18.76 -0.15 24.49
N PRO A 92 19.22 -0.96 23.51
CA PRO A 92 18.99 -2.39 23.54
C PRO A 92 19.63 -3.01 24.79
N GLU A 93 18.82 -3.67 25.62
CA GLU A 93 19.27 -4.40 26.80
C GLU A 93 20.01 -5.67 26.38
N GLY A 94 21.30 -5.54 26.10
CA GLY A 94 22.20 -6.65 25.76
C GLY A 94 22.52 -6.75 24.26
N PRO A 95 23.07 -7.90 23.82
CA PRO A 95 23.48 -8.07 22.43
C PRO A 95 22.26 -8.02 21.50
N LEU A 96 22.39 -7.27 20.40
CA LEU A 96 21.38 -7.20 19.36
C LEU A 96 20.99 -8.61 18.87
N PRO A 97 19.70 -8.83 18.53
CA PRO A 97 19.27 -10.06 17.88
C PRO A 97 20.11 -10.35 16.63
N SER A 98 20.33 -11.63 16.35
CA SER A 98 21.08 -12.07 15.17
C SER A 98 20.44 -11.57 13.88
N SER A 99 19.10 -11.55 13.83
CA SER A 99 18.33 -11.12 12.67
C SER A 99 17.10 -10.34 13.08
N LEU A 100 16.82 -9.28 12.33
CA LEU A 100 15.60 -8.49 12.39
C LEU A 100 14.90 -8.53 11.04
N TYR A 101 13.61 -8.19 11.01
CA TYR A 101 12.79 -8.33 9.81
C TYR A 101 12.09 -7.03 9.47
N LEU A 102 12.03 -6.71 8.18
CA LEU A 102 11.25 -5.62 7.61
C LEU A 102 10.48 -6.16 6.41
N ALA A 103 9.31 -5.62 6.13
CA ALA A 103 8.63 -5.89 4.88
C ALA A 103 8.58 -4.65 4.01
N ILE A 104 8.96 -4.80 2.74
CA ILE A 104 9.00 -3.73 1.75
C ILE A 104 7.97 -3.94 0.65
N SER A 105 7.57 -2.85 -0.01
CA SER A 105 6.75 -2.95 -1.21
C SER A 105 7.58 -3.54 -2.37
N PRO A 106 7.02 -4.42 -3.21
CA PRO A 106 7.70 -4.91 -4.41
C PRO A 106 8.21 -3.79 -5.31
N LYS A 107 7.55 -2.63 -5.30
CA LYS A 107 7.93 -1.44 -6.09
C LYS A 107 9.32 -0.91 -5.75
N ILE A 108 9.76 -1.06 -4.51
CA ILE A 108 11.07 -0.58 -4.03
C ILE A 108 12.10 -1.72 -3.93
N HIS A 109 11.74 -2.94 -4.30
CA HIS A 109 12.61 -4.11 -4.19
C HIS A 109 13.93 -3.92 -4.94
N ASN A 110 13.87 -3.54 -6.22
CA ASN A 110 15.07 -3.32 -7.04
C ASN A 110 15.99 -2.25 -6.44
N GLN A 111 15.41 -1.15 -5.96
CA GLN A 111 16.18 -0.08 -5.32
C GLN A 111 16.87 -0.56 -4.04
N VAL A 112 16.16 -1.34 -3.21
CA VAL A 112 16.72 -1.92 -1.98
C VAL A 112 17.79 -2.97 -2.29
N TRP A 113 17.63 -3.72 -3.38
CA TRP A 113 18.60 -4.70 -3.85
C TRP A 113 19.93 -4.03 -4.25
N GLU A 114 19.87 -2.90 -4.95
CA GLU A 114 21.07 -2.19 -5.42
C GLU A 114 21.68 -1.29 -4.34
N GLN A 115 20.87 -0.53 -3.60
CA GLN A 115 21.34 0.57 -2.75
C GLN A 115 21.28 0.25 -1.25
N GLY A 116 20.72 -0.90 -0.86
CA GLY A 116 20.40 -1.21 0.53
C GLY A 116 19.14 -0.50 1.04
N LEU A 117 18.88 -0.61 2.34
CA LEU A 117 17.73 0.02 2.98
C LEU A 117 18.10 1.42 3.44
N LYS A 118 17.42 2.44 2.91
CA LYS A 118 17.57 3.83 3.34
C LYS A 118 16.38 4.25 4.19
N PRO A 119 16.61 4.94 5.33
CA PRO A 119 15.53 5.52 6.10
C PRO A 119 14.77 6.58 5.28
N PRO A 120 13.44 6.66 5.43
CA PRO A 120 12.68 7.78 4.88
C PRO A 120 13.11 9.09 5.56
N PRO A 121 13.03 10.23 4.87
CA PRO A 121 13.46 11.51 5.43
C PRO A 121 12.67 11.85 6.70
N GLY A 122 13.39 12.17 7.77
CA GLY A 122 12.81 12.55 9.07
C GLY A 122 12.20 11.39 9.87
N ARG A 123 12.47 10.13 9.51
CA ARG A 123 11.97 8.95 10.25
C ARG A 123 12.99 7.83 10.28
N ASP A 124 12.97 7.09 11.37
CA ASP A 124 13.79 5.89 11.55
C ASP A 124 13.21 4.71 10.74
N LEU A 125 14.07 3.80 10.30
CA LEU A 125 13.64 2.50 9.77
C LEU A 125 13.09 1.65 10.91
N ILE A 126 11.88 1.14 10.74
CA ILE A 126 11.22 0.25 11.68
C ILE A 126 11.56 -1.19 11.30
N LEU A 127 12.32 -1.86 12.16
CA LEU A 127 12.62 -3.27 12.09
C LEU A 127 11.81 -4.00 13.16
N THR A 128 11.46 -5.25 12.89
CA THR A 128 10.65 -6.08 13.78
C THR A 128 11.46 -7.30 14.22
N ARG A 129 11.17 -7.79 15.42
CA ARG A 129 11.80 -8.98 15.97
C ARG A 129 11.40 -10.26 15.23
N THR A 130 10.17 -10.30 14.71
CA THR A 130 9.55 -11.50 14.14
C THR A 130 9.06 -11.23 12.70
N PRO A 131 9.27 -12.15 11.73
CA PRO A 131 8.87 -11.95 10.33
C PRO A 131 7.35 -11.81 10.14
N GLU A 132 6.56 -12.35 11.06
CA GLU A 132 5.10 -12.25 11.05
C GLU A 132 4.62 -10.81 11.22
N ILE A 133 5.22 -10.08 12.16
CA ILE A 133 4.95 -8.66 12.42
C ILE A 133 5.43 -7.84 11.23
N ALA A 134 6.64 -8.11 10.70
CA ALA A 134 7.12 -7.46 9.48
C ALA A 134 6.09 -7.60 8.35
N ARG A 135 5.64 -8.83 8.05
CA ARG A 135 4.69 -9.09 6.97
C ARG A 135 3.35 -8.38 7.21
N ARG A 136 2.86 -8.38 8.45
CA ARG A 136 1.65 -7.65 8.84
C ARG A 136 1.79 -6.15 8.55
N LEU A 137 2.86 -5.50 9.02
CA LEU A 137 3.11 -4.08 8.75
C LEU A 137 3.34 -3.77 7.27
N GLY A 138 3.94 -4.70 6.53
CA GLY A 138 4.13 -4.61 5.08
C GLY A 138 2.82 -4.55 4.31
N LYS A 139 1.79 -5.30 4.76
CA LYS A 139 0.48 -5.34 4.12
C LYS A 139 -0.23 -3.99 4.10
N ARG A 140 0.08 -3.08 5.03
CA ARG A 140 -0.40 -1.68 5.02
C ARG A 140 0.00 -0.91 3.77
N ARG A 141 1.16 -1.26 3.20
CA ARG A 141 1.79 -0.54 2.09
C ARG A 141 1.58 -1.25 0.75
N ALA A 142 1.53 -2.58 0.75
CA ALA A 142 1.38 -3.38 -0.47
C ALA A 142 0.68 -4.71 -0.17
N ASN A 143 -0.16 -5.18 -1.09
CA ASN A 143 -0.87 -6.46 -0.94
C ASN A 143 0.07 -7.67 -0.81
N ASP A 144 1.18 -7.65 -1.56
CA ASP A 144 2.19 -8.71 -1.56
C ASP A 144 3.55 -8.13 -1.12
N PRO A 145 3.80 -7.97 0.19
CA PRO A 145 5.01 -7.35 0.68
C PRO A 145 6.18 -8.36 0.72
N VAL A 146 7.36 -7.92 0.29
CA VAL A 146 8.57 -8.76 0.32
C VAL A 146 9.22 -8.65 1.69
N THR A 147 9.43 -9.78 2.36
CA THR A 147 10.12 -9.82 3.65
C THR A 147 11.64 -9.76 3.44
N VAL A 148 12.29 -8.83 4.13
CA VAL A 148 13.72 -8.59 4.15
C VAL A 148 14.23 -8.94 5.54
N THR A 149 15.25 -9.79 5.58
CA THR A 149 15.96 -10.14 6.82
C THR A 149 17.21 -9.27 6.92
N VAL A 150 17.43 -8.66 8.07
CA VAL A 150 18.56 -7.78 8.38
C VAL A 150 19.43 -8.47 9.42
N ALA A 151 20.70 -8.68 9.12
CA ALA A 151 21.68 -9.25 10.06
C ALA A 151 22.11 -8.20 11.11
N ALA A 152 21.22 -7.90 12.06
CA ALA A 152 21.37 -6.78 12.99
C ALA A 152 22.61 -6.89 13.90
N GLN A 153 22.93 -8.09 14.40
CA GLN A 153 24.15 -8.30 15.19
C GLN A 153 25.44 -8.02 14.38
N ALA A 154 25.50 -8.46 13.12
CA ALA A 154 26.65 -8.23 12.26
C ALA A 154 26.78 -6.75 11.88
N ALA A 155 25.64 -6.10 11.59
CA ALA A 155 25.58 -4.67 11.33
C ALA A 155 26.03 -3.85 12.55
N GLY A 156 25.56 -4.19 13.75
CA GLY A 156 25.96 -3.54 15.00
C GLY A 156 27.46 -3.65 15.27
N ARG A 157 28.08 -4.81 14.99
CA ARG A 157 29.54 -4.99 15.09
C ARG A 157 30.34 -4.12 14.12
N LYS A 158 29.76 -3.72 12.99
CA LYS A 158 30.37 -2.76 12.04
C LYS A 158 30.04 -1.30 12.38
N GLY A 159 29.38 -1.03 13.51
CA GLY A 159 29.08 0.32 13.98
C GLY A 159 27.73 0.89 13.52
N LEU A 160 26.76 0.05 13.13
CA LEU A 160 25.39 0.52 12.92
C LEU A 160 24.61 0.56 14.25
N ASP A 161 24.05 1.72 14.55
CA ASP A 161 23.27 1.92 15.77
C ASP A 161 21.82 1.47 15.59
N PHE A 162 21.36 0.65 16.54
CA PHE A 162 19.97 0.21 16.63
C PHE A 162 19.42 0.58 18.01
N GLN A 163 18.27 1.24 18.02
CA GLN A 163 17.53 1.56 19.24
C GLN A 163 16.40 0.55 19.41
N ALA A 164 16.21 0.05 20.63
CA ALA A 164 15.05 -0.79 20.92
C ALA A 164 13.81 0.10 21.11
N TYR A 165 12.68 -0.37 20.62
CA TYR A 165 11.39 0.29 20.78
C TYR A 165 10.35 -0.72 21.26
N GLY A 166 10.03 -0.66 22.55
CA GLY A 166 9.19 -1.66 23.19
C GLY A 166 9.87 -3.03 23.19
N GLU A 167 9.11 -4.09 22.90
CA GLU A 167 9.63 -5.46 22.86
C GLU A 167 9.77 -6.01 21.44
N GLU A 168 8.93 -5.53 20.52
CA GLU A 168 8.80 -6.10 19.18
C GLU A 168 9.53 -5.31 18.10
N LEU A 169 9.85 -4.03 18.34
CA LEU A 169 10.42 -3.14 17.33
C LEU A 169 11.84 -2.69 17.65
N PHE A 170 12.59 -2.42 16.59
CA PHE A 170 13.91 -1.81 16.63
C PHE A 170 13.95 -0.69 15.58
N LEU A 171 14.62 0.41 15.92
CA LEU A 171 14.73 1.60 15.09
C LEU A 171 16.19 1.80 14.66
N THR A 172 16.40 2.14 13.39
CA THR A 172 17.72 2.59 12.91
C THR A 172 17.57 3.85 12.09
N ALA A 173 18.35 4.88 12.46
CA ALA A 173 18.47 6.12 11.70
C ALA A 173 19.52 6.01 10.58
N ALA A 174 20.40 5.02 10.64
CA ALA A 174 21.44 4.80 9.64
C ALA A 174 20.91 3.96 8.45
N PRO A 175 21.36 4.24 7.22
CA PRO A 175 21.12 3.35 6.10
C PRO A 175 21.78 1.99 6.34
N VAL A 176 21.09 0.90 6.02
CA VAL A 176 21.61 -0.45 6.15
C VAL A 176 22.14 -0.92 4.80
N PRO A 177 23.46 -1.16 4.67
CA PRO A 177 24.07 -1.66 3.44
C PRO A 177 23.50 -3.01 3.00
N ARG A 178 23.53 -3.27 1.69
CA ARG A 178 23.07 -4.51 1.07
C ARG A 178 23.74 -5.77 1.63
N GLU A 179 24.99 -5.67 2.10
CA GLU A 179 25.74 -6.78 2.68
C GLU A 179 25.08 -7.40 3.92
N PHE A 180 24.26 -6.64 4.64
CA PHE A 180 23.54 -7.14 5.83
C PHE A 180 22.10 -7.55 5.52
N LEU A 181 21.67 -7.42 4.26
CA LEU A 181 20.30 -7.70 3.87
C LEU A 181 20.22 -9.07 3.18
N THR A 182 19.31 -9.90 3.66
CA THR A 182 18.89 -11.12 2.96
C THR A 182 17.46 -10.90 2.51
N LEU A 183 17.30 -10.71 1.20
CA LEU A 183 16.02 -10.58 0.54
C LEU A 183 15.98 -11.62 -0.59
N PRO A 184 14.80 -12.19 -0.90
CA PRO A 184 14.67 -13.06 -2.06
C PRO A 184 15.16 -12.30 -3.29
N GLY A 185 15.89 -13.01 -4.16
CA GLY A 185 16.38 -12.47 -5.42
C GLY A 185 15.24 -11.77 -6.17
N PRO A 186 15.53 -10.68 -6.91
CA PRO A 186 14.48 -9.97 -7.63
C PRO A 186 13.67 -10.99 -8.42
N PRO A 187 12.32 -10.99 -8.31
CA PRO A 187 11.54 -11.82 -9.19
C PRO A 187 12.01 -11.48 -10.59
N LYS A 188 12.63 -12.46 -11.28
CA LYS A 188 12.90 -12.38 -12.71
C LYS A 188 11.62 -11.81 -13.29
N GLU A 189 11.72 -10.67 -13.96
CA GLU A 189 10.64 -10.11 -14.73
C GLU A 189 9.99 -11.28 -15.48
N MET A 190 8.81 -11.72 -15.02
CA MET A 190 7.85 -12.13 -16.01
C MET A 190 7.72 -10.86 -16.84
N PRO A 191 8.12 -10.90 -18.12
CA PRO A 191 8.04 -9.73 -18.96
C PRO A 191 6.62 -9.24 -18.76
N VAL A 192 6.49 -8.00 -18.30
CA VAL A 192 5.25 -7.27 -18.45
C VAL A 192 5.01 -7.39 -19.93
N SER A 193 4.11 -8.31 -20.32
CA SER A 193 3.67 -8.39 -21.69
C SER A 193 3.20 -6.96 -21.94
N LYS A 194 3.92 -6.28 -22.84
CA LYS A 194 3.48 -5.00 -23.39
C LYS A 194 2.00 -5.14 -23.54
N ALA A 195 1.24 -4.35 -22.77
CA ALA A 195 -0.20 -4.44 -22.71
C ALA A 195 -0.70 -4.77 -24.11
N ALA A 196 -1.12 -6.02 -24.31
CA ALA A 196 -1.62 -6.45 -25.60
C ALA A 196 -2.77 -5.48 -25.85
N ALA A 197 -2.59 -4.64 -26.86
CA ALA A 197 -3.56 -3.63 -27.23
C ALA A 197 -4.93 -4.30 -27.16
N LYS A 198 -5.83 -3.76 -26.34
CA LYS A 198 -7.21 -4.26 -26.25
C LYS A 198 -7.67 -4.51 -27.68
N PRO A 199 -8.12 -5.72 -28.04
CA PRO A 199 -8.66 -5.93 -29.37
C PRO A 199 -9.75 -4.89 -29.56
N LYS A 200 -9.60 -4.05 -30.60
CA LYS A 200 -10.63 -3.10 -31.00
C LYS A 200 -11.89 -3.92 -31.22
N THR A 201 -12.81 -3.88 -30.27
CA THR A 201 -14.14 -4.47 -30.42
C THR A 201 -14.75 -3.89 -31.70
N PRO A 202 -15.23 -4.72 -32.64
CA PRO A 202 -15.95 -4.19 -33.77
C PRO A 202 -17.17 -3.42 -33.24
N PRO A 203 -17.50 -2.24 -33.80
CA PRO A 203 -18.64 -1.48 -33.35
C PRO A 203 -19.91 -2.32 -33.48
N THR A 204 -20.68 -2.39 -32.40
CA THR A 204 -21.97 -3.09 -32.34
C THR A 204 -22.93 -2.45 -33.34
N PRO A 205 -23.64 -3.22 -34.19
CA PRO A 205 -24.58 -2.66 -35.15
C PRO A 205 -25.65 -1.83 -34.43
N GLY A 206 -25.71 -0.54 -34.74
CA GLY A 206 -26.64 0.43 -34.13
C GLY A 206 -26.01 1.53 -33.28
N THR A 207 -24.68 1.52 -33.04
CA THR A 207 -24.00 2.65 -32.39
C THR A 207 -23.26 3.51 -33.41
N PHE A 208 -23.79 4.71 -33.68
CA PHE A 208 -23.09 5.74 -34.44
C PHE A 208 -22.14 6.46 -33.48
N VAL A 209 -20.84 6.24 -33.62
CA VAL A 209 -19.83 7.00 -32.88
C VAL A 209 -19.64 8.32 -33.64
N LEU A 210 -20.14 9.42 -33.09
CA LEU A 210 -19.92 10.75 -33.64
C LEU A 210 -18.47 11.18 -33.37
N ASP A 211 -17.64 11.14 -34.41
CA ASP A 211 -16.24 11.56 -34.34
C ASP A 211 -16.13 13.08 -34.63
N LEU A 212 -16.43 13.88 -33.59
CA LEU A 212 -16.51 15.34 -33.64
C LEU A 212 -15.22 16.06 -34.12
N PRO A 213 -13.99 15.57 -33.83
CA PRO A 213 -12.75 16.15 -34.37
C PRO A 213 -12.63 16.03 -35.89
N GLN A 214 -13.19 14.97 -36.49
CA GLN A 214 -13.07 14.71 -37.93
C GLN A 214 -14.03 15.59 -38.75
N MET A 215 -15.22 15.87 -38.21
CA MET A 215 -16.20 16.77 -38.83
C MET A 215 -15.74 18.24 -38.87
N LEU A 216 -15.00 18.68 -37.84
CA LEU A 216 -14.47 20.05 -37.76
C LEU A 216 -13.24 20.27 -38.63
N SER A 217 -12.56 19.21 -39.09
CA SER A 217 -11.28 19.33 -39.79
C SER A 217 -11.39 19.38 -41.32
N GLY A 218 -12.60 19.32 -41.90
CA GLY A 218 -12.88 19.72 -43.28
C GLY A 218 -12.08 19.01 -44.39
N LYS A 219 -11.51 17.82 -44.13
CA LYS A 219 -10.73 17.06 -45.11
C LYS A 219 -11.45 15.77 -45.51
N PRO A 220 -11.70 15.52 -46.81
CA PRO A 220 -12.36 14.29 -47.25
C PRO A 220 -11.42 13.09 -47.10
N GLU A 221 -11.92 12.02 -46.49
CA GLU A 221 -11.20 10.74 -46.38
C GLU A 221 -11.04 10.10 -47.77
N LYS A 222 -9.78 9.84 -48.19
CA LYS A 222 -9.49 8.95 -49.32
C LYS A 222 -9.79 7.51 -48.89
N GLY A 223 -11.02 7.07 -49.13
CA GLY A 223 -11.46 5.70 -48.86
C GLY A 223 -10.62 4.66 -49.62
N LYS A 224 -9.91 3.80 -48.88
CA LYS A 224 -9.39 2.53 -49.40
C LYS A 224 -10.59 1.68 -49.84
N ARG A 225 -10.63 1.30 -51.12
CA ARG A 225 -11.58 0.31 -51.65
C ARG A 225 -11.51 -0.95 -50.79
N ARG A 226 -12.62 -1.27 -50.12
CA ARG A 226 -12.82 -2.58 -49.48
C ARG A 226 -13.00 -3.62 -50.57
N ASP A 227 -12.17 -4.66 -50.55
CA ASP A 227 -12.32 -5.80 -51.45
C ASP A 227 -13.69 -6.46 -51.26
N GLU A 228 -14.37 -6.69 -52.39
CA GLU A 228 -15.74 -7.19 -52.41
C GLU A 228 -15.77 -8.69 -52.07
N ALA A 229 -16.51 -9.04 -51.01
CA ALA A 229 -16.57 -10.41 -50.48
C ALA A 229 -17.07 -11.43 -51.53
N GLU A 230 -16.37 -12.55 -51.66
CA GLU A 230 -16.55 -13.57 -52.73
C GLU A 230 -17.96 -14.15 -52.85
N TRP A 231 -18.76 -14.16 -51.77
CA TRP A 231 -20.15 -14.64 -51.84
C TRP A 231 -21.04 -13.80 -52.78
N LYS A 232 -20.70 -12.52 -53.01
CA LYS A 232 -21.39 -11.66 -54.01
C LYS A 232 -21.03 -12.00 -55.46
N LYS A 233 -19.87 -12.62 -55.72
CA LYS A 233 -19.50 -13.12 -57.06
C LYS A 233 -20.30 -14.38 -57.41
N GLY A 234 -20.57 -15.25 -56.44
CA GLY A 234 -21.37 -16.47 -56.61
C GLY A 234 -22.82 -16.20 -57.03
N ALA A 235 -23.46 -15.19 -56.45
CA ALA A 235 -24.85 -14.81 -56.78
C ALA A 235 -25.01 -14.27 -58.22
N ARG A 236 -24.00 -13.59 -58.76
CA ARG A 236 -23.99 -13.12 -60.16
C ARG A 236 -23.77 -14.26 -61.17
N ALA A 237 -22.99 -15.28 -60.82
CA ALA A 237 -22.77 -16.45 -61.67
C ALA A 237 -24.04 -17.30 -61.85
N LEU A 238 -24.87 -17.45 -60.80
CA LEU A 238 -26.15 -18.16 -60.90
C LEU A 238 -27.20 -17.40 -61.74
N ARG A 239 -27.18 -16.06 -61.75
CA ARG A 239 -28.07 -15.24 -62.59
C ARG A 239 -27.74 -15.35 -64.08
N LYS A 240 -26.47 -15.53 -64.44
CA LYS A 240 -26.02 -15.72 -65.84
C LYS A 240 -26.32 -17.12 -66.39
N LYS A 241 -26.44 -18.15 -65.54
CA LYS A 241 -26.81 -19.52 -65.96
C LYS A 241 -28.32 -19.72 -66.17
N ARG A 242 -29.19 -18.92 -65.54
CA ARG A 242 -30.65 -18.97 -65.76
C ARG A 242 -31.11 -18.22 -67.03
N GLY A 243 -30.30 -17.30 -67.57
CA GLY A 243 -30.64 -16.53 -68.78
C GLY A 243 -30.16 -17.14 -70.11
N LYS A 244 -29.67 -18.39 -70.13
CA LYS A 244 -29.14 -19.04 -71.35
C LYS A 244 -29.78 -20.40 -71.65
N LYS A 245 -30.98 -20.66 -71.11
CA LYS A 245 -31.74 -21.92 -71.32
C LYS A 245 -33.22 -21.68 -71.64
N GLY A 246 -33.52 -20.58 -72.34
CA GLY A 246 -34.86 -20.20 -72.77
C GLY A 246 -34.81 -19.12 -73.84
N GLU A 247 -34.28 -19.49 -75.01
CA GLU A 247 -34.65 -19.09 -76.38
C GLU A 247 -33.63 -19.70 -77.35
#